data_AF-A0A7Y3MXB8-F1
#
_entry.id   AF-A0A7Y3MXB8-F1
#
_cell.length_a   1.000
_cell.length_b   1.000
_cell.length_c   1.000
_cell.angle_alpha   90.00
_cell.angle_beta   90.00
_cell.angle_gamma   90.00
#
_symmetry.space_group_name_H-M   'P 1'
#
loop_
_entity.id
_entity.type
_entity.pdbx_description
1 polymer ?
#
loop_
_entity_poly.entity_id
_entity_poly.type
_entity_poly.pdbx_seq_one_letter_code
_entity_poly.pdbx_strand_id
1 'polypeptide(L)'
;SVNDGTGELSARSYGSGGQRRSAALGLRLVEAATIRSARAIEPLLLLDDAFAELDDRRSSQILSLIASESTGQVIVTAPKRSDIDAFRGRLPEWSIRAGVVTA
;
A
#
# COMPACT_ATOMS: atom_id res chain seq x y z
N SER A 1 -32.09 12.72 -31.95
CA SER A 1 -30.71 12.35 -31.56
C SER A 1 -30.63 12.16 -30.08
N VAL A 2 -30.45 10.91 -29.66
CA VAL A 2 -30.08 10.52 -28.30
C VAL A 2 -28.61 10.88 -28.12
N ASN A 3 -28.26 11.64 -27.08
CA ASN A 3 -26.87 11.96 -26.76
C ASN A 3 -26.47 11.11 -25.55
N ASP A 4 -25.81 9.98 -25.82
CA ASP A 4 -25.30 9.04 -24.83
C ASP A 4 -23.95 9.57 -24.32
N GLY A 5 -23.99 10.29 -23.19
CA GLY A 5 -22.84 10.93 -22.55
C GLY A 5 -22.10 10.02 -21.56
N THR A 6 -21.94 8.73 -21.89
CA THR A 6 -21.17 7.76 -21.08
C THR A 6 -19.68 7.80 -21.45
N GLY A 7 -19.03 8.94 -21.21
CA GLY A 7 -17.60 9.14 -21.46
C GLY A 7 -16.85 9.56 -20.20
N GLU A 8 -16.13 8.63 -19.59
CA GLU A 8 -14.93 8.92 -18.79
C GLU A 8 -15.09 9.86 -17.57
N LEU A 9 -16.10 9.64 -16.72
CA LEU A 9 -16.11 10.22 -15.36
C LEU A 9 -15.08 9.50 -14.45
N SER A 10 -13.81 9.62 -14.83
CA SER A 10 -12.63 9.74 -13.99
C SER A 10 -12.68 9.01 -12.63
N ALA A 11 -12.23 7.75 -12.62
CA ALA A 11 -11.74 7.12 -11.38
C ALA A 11 -10.56 7.90 -10.74
N ARG A 12 -9.93 8.82 -11.49
CA ARG A 12 -8.97 9.81 -10.99
C ARG A 12 -9.60 10.97 -10.22
N SER A 13 -10.91 11.22 -10.34
CA SER A 13 -11.56 12.40 -9.75
C SER A 13 -12.52 12.09 -8.61
N TYR A 14 -13.10 10.88 -8.53
CA TYR A 14 -14.23 10.59 -7.63
C TYR A 14 -13.88 9.84 -6.33
N GLY A 15 -12.61 9.76 -5.93
CA GLY A 15 -12.22 9.19 -4.64
C GLY A 15 -11.49 10.19 -3.74
N SER A 16 -11.71 10.12 -2.42
CA SER A 16 -10.88 10.82 -1.44
C SER A 16 -9.39 10.43 -1.59
N GLY A 17 -8.47 11.26 -1.09
CA GLY A 17 -7.03 10.97 -1.17
C GLY A 17 -6.68 9.56 -0.68
N GLY A 18 -7.28 9.13 0.44
CA GLY A 18 -7.13 7.77 0.97
C GLY A 18 -7.67 6.67 0.04
N GLN A 19 -8.78 6.88 -0.67
CA GLN A 19 -9.29 5.88 -1.63
C GLN A 19 -8.35 5.67 -2.82
N ARG A 20 -7.77 6.76 -3.34
CA ARG A 20 -6.80 6.69 -4.45
C ARG A 20 -5.54 5.95 -4.01
N ARG A 21 -5.03 6.24 -2.81
CA ARG A 21 -3.87 5.53 -2.24
C ARG A 21 -4.15 4.06 -2.00
N SER A 22 -5.29 3.71 -1.40
CA SER A 22 -5.65 2.29 -1.21
C SER A 22 -5.77 1.54 -2.53
N ALA A 23 -6.37 2.15 -3.56
CA ALA A 23 -6.48 1.52 -4.88
C ALA A 23 -5.08 1.31 -5.53
N ALA A 24 -4.22 2.33 -5.48
CA ALA A 24 -2.86 2.22 -5.99
C ALA A 24 -2.05 1.14 -5.25
N LEU A 25 -2.19 1.06 -3.92
CA LEU A 25 -1.52 0.09 -3.09
C LEU A 25 -2.01 -1.34 -3.37
N GLY A 26 -3.32 -1.53 -3.51
CA GLY A 26 -3.90 -2.80 -3.95
C GLY A 26 -3.36 -3.24 -5.32
N LEU A 27 -3.20 -2.32 -6.27
CA LEU A 27 -2.63 -2.64 -7.58
C LEU A 27 -1.16 -3.09 -7.48
N ARG A 28 -0.35 -2.48 -6.61
CA ARG A 28 1.04 -2.90 -6.37
C ARG A 28 1.13 -4.30 -5.77
N LEU A 29 0.20 -4.67 -4.89
CA LEU A 29 0.12 -6.03 -4.34
C LEU A 29 -0.24 -7.05 -5.42
N VAL A 30 -1.21 -6.73 -6.29
CA VAL A 30 -1.56 -7.58 -7.44
C VAL A 30 -0.38 -7.72 -8.42
N GLU A 31 0.35 -6.64 -8.67
CA GLU A 31 1.56 -6.65 -9.50
C GLU A 31 2.63 -7.58 -8.91
N ALA A 32 2.91 -7.48 -7.60
CA ALA A 32 3.86 -8.36 -6.91
C ALA A 32 3.45 -9.84 -7.01
N ALA A 33 2.18 -10.16 -6.73
CA ALA A 33 1.66 -11.52 -6.87
C ALA A 33 1.76 -12.04 -8.31
N THR A 34 1.53 -11.17 -9.30
CA THR A 34 1.64 -11.51 -10.73
C THR A 34 3.08 -11.80 -11.13
N ILE A 35 4.04 -10.97 -10.72
CA ILE A 35 5.47 -11.18 -10.97
C ILE A 35 5.92 -12.52 -10.38
N ARG A 36 5.53 -12.79 -9.14
CA ARG A 36 5.85 -14.04 -8.47
C ARG A 36 5.32 -15.25 -9.23
N SER A 37 4.05 -15.23 -9.62
CA SER A 37 3.42 -16.32 -10.38
C SER A 37 4.09 -16.52 -11.76
N ALA A 38 4.38 -15.43 -12.47
CA ALA A 38 4.92 -15.50 -13.83
C ALA A 38 6.43 -15.83 -13.89
N ARG A 39 7.19 -15.50 -12.85
CA ARG A 39 8.66 -15.60 -12.86
C ARG A 39 9.22 -16.58 -11.83
N ALA A 40 8.40 -17.12 -10.92
CA ALA A 40 8.82 -17.94 -9.79
C ALA A 40 9.90 -17.26 -8.91
N ILE A 41 9.84 -15.93 -8.81
CA ILE A 41 10.75 -15.11 -8.00
C ILE A 41 9.93 -14.39 -6.94
N GLU A 42 10.44 -14.34 -5.71
CA GLU A 42 9.81 -13.59 -4.64
C GLU A 42 10.18 -12.10 -4.74
N PRO A 43 9.21 -11.18 -4.96
CA PRO A 43 9.51 -9.76 -5.11
C PRO A 43 9.82 -9.09 -3.76
N LEU A 44 10.61 -8.02 -3.82
CA LEU A 44 10.79 -7.06 -2.73
C LEU A 44 9.91 -5.84 -2.99
N LEU A 45 8.89 -5.63 -2.17
CA LEU A 45 8.00 -4.48 -2.28
C LEU A 45 8.48 -3.36 -1.35
N LEU A 46 8.79 -2.21 -1.94
CA LEU A 46 9.16 -0.99 -1.22
C LEU A 46 7.99 0.00 -1.27
N LEU A 47 7.46 0.34 -0.10
CA LEU A 47 6.31 1.23 0.06
C LEU A 47 6.75 2.52 0.75
N ASP A 48 6.97 3.56 -0.04
CA ASP A 48 7.40 4.86 0.47
C ASP A 48 6.19 5.73 0.86
N ASP A 49 6.02 5.99 2.17
CA ASP A 49 4.91 6.78 2.74
C ASP A 49 3.50 6.36 2.26
N ALA A 50 3.35 5.08 1.93
CA ALA A 50 2.17 4.57 1.21
C ALA A 50 0.88 4.57 2.06
N PHE A 51 1.04 4.62 3.39
CA PHE A 51 -0.05 4.58 4.36
C PHE A 51 -0.46 5.96 4.88
N ALA A 52 0.23 7.03 4.46
CA ALA A 52 -0.20 8.38 4.77
C ALA A 52 -1.64 8.60 4.31
N GLU A 53 -2.45 9.25 5.16
CA GLU A 53 -3.85 9.59 4.89
C GLU A 53 -4.80 8.38 4.72
N LEU A 54 -4.36 7.16 5.09
CA LEU A 54 -5.25 6.03 5.28
C LEU A 54 -5.82 6.06 6.71
N ASP A 55 -7.11 5.75 6.82
CA ASP A 55 -7.71 5.47 8.12
C ASP A 55 -7.32 4.06 8.60
N ASP A 56 -7.43 3.81 9.91
CA ASP A 56 -7.04 2.55 10.55
C ASP A 56 -7.68 1.32 9.88
N ARG A 57 -8.93 1.47 9.41
CA ARG A 57 -9.66 0.40 8.74
C ARG A 57 -8.99 0.04 7.41
N ARG A 58 -8.66 1.03 6.57
CA ARG A 58 -7.95 0.80 5.30
C ARG A 58 -6.54 0.25 5.53
N SER A 59 -5.78 0.81 6.46
CA SER A 59 -4.44 0.31 6.80
C SER A 59 -4.48 -1.15 7.28
N SER A 60 -5.44 -1.50 8.11
CA SER A 60 -5.64 -2.88 8.58
C SER A 60 -6.03 -3.85 7.47
N GLN A 61 -6.84 -3.41 6.50
CA GLN A 61 -7.21 -4.21 5.32
C GLN A 61 -5.98 -4.50 4.45
N ILE A 62 -5.17 -3.48 4.17
CA ILE A 62 -3.95 -3.65 3.38
C ILE A 62 -2.93 -4.52 4.12
N LEU A 63 -2.74 -4.33 5.43
CA LEU A 63 -1.87 -5.19 6.23
C LEU A 63 -2.33 -6.64 6.18
N SER A 64 -3.64 -6.89 6.26
CA SER A 64 -4.20 -8.23 6.14
C SER A 64 -3.86 -8.83 4.77
N LEU A 65 -3.94 -8.05 3.68
CA LEU A 65 -3.55 -8.49 2.35
C LEU A 65 -2.05 -8.80 2.25
N ILE A 66 -1.18 -7.94 2.79
CA ILE A 66 0.28 -8.18 2.83
C ILE A 66 0.60 -9.45 3.61
N ALA A 67 -0.10 -9.70 4.72
CA ALA A 67 0.11 -10.87 5.57
C ALA A 67 -0.51 -12.16 5.02
N SER A 68 -1.64 -12.07 4.29
CA SER A 68 -2.33 -13.23 3.73
C SER A 68 -1.76 -13.66 2.39
N GLU A 69 -1.31 -12.70 1.58
CA GLU A 69 -0.70 -12.97 0.29
C GLU A 69 0.78 -13.28 0.48
N SER A 70 1.27 -14.26 -0.27
CA SER A 70 2.70 -14.50 -0.45
C SER A 70 3.25 -13.42 -1.39
N THR A 71 3.28 -12.19 -0.88
CA THR A 71 3.73 -10.96 -1.56
C THR A 71 5.24 -10.78 -1.48
N GLY A 72 5.93 -11.69 -0.81
CA GLY A 72 7.37 -11.63 -0.58
C GLY A 72 7.75 -10.77 0.60
N GLN A 73 8.91 -10.12 0.47
CA GLN A 73 9.38 -9.21 1.48
C GLN A 73 8.78 -7.83 1.23
N VAL A 74 8.19 -7.22 2.26
CA VAL A 74 7.64 -5.86 2.18
C VAL A 74 8.40 -4.95 3.16
N ILE A 75 8.87 -3.82 2.67
CA ILE A 75 9.47 -2.74 3.47
C ILE A 75 8.59 -1.51 3.32
N VAL A 76 8.20 -0.93 4.45
CA VAL A 76 7.38 0.27 4.51
C VAL A 76 8.17 1.37 5.19
N THR A 77 8.16 2.57 4.61
CA THR A 77 8.64 3.79 5.28
C THR A 77 7.45 4.61 5.74
N ALA A 78 7.59 5.25 6.90
CA ALA A 78 6.61 6.19 7.41
C ALA A 78 7.32 7.34 8.12
N PRO A 79 7.02 8.60 7.78
CA PRO A 79 7.62 9.75 8.43
C PRO A 79 7.04 9.99 9.84
N LYS A 80 5.80 9.53 10.09
CA LYS A 80 5.16 9.64 11.39
C LYS A 80 4.80 8.27 11.93
N ARG A 81 5.00 8.08 13.23
CA ARG A 81 4.63 6.84 13.91
C ARG A 81 3.12 6.57 13.85
N SER A 82 2.30 7.63 13.84
CA SER A 82 0.84 7.51 13.72
C SER A 82 0.40 6.83 12.43
N ASP A 83 1.17 6.98 11.35
CA ASP A 83 0.80 6.43 10.04
C ASP A 83 0.92 4.90 10.02
N ILE A 84 1.64 4.33 10.99
CA ILE A 84 1.85 2.89 11.16
C ILE A 84 1.24 2.33 12.44
N ASP A 85 0.35 3.06 13.14
CA ASP A 85 -0.23 2.57 14.39
C ASP A 85 -0.98 1.24 14.23
N ALA A 86 -1.61 1.00 13.08
CA ALA A 86 -2.25 -0.26 12.72
C ALA A 86 -1.28 -1.47 12.66
N PHE A 87 0.02 -1.22 12.54
CA PHE A 87 1.10 -2.21 12.42
C PHE A 87 1.88 -2.40 13.73
N ARG A 88 1.63 -1.56 14.74
CA ARG A 88 2.45 -1.48 15.95
C ARG A 88 2.55 -2.85 16.64
N GLY A 89 3.78 -3.29 16.87
CA GLY A 89 4.06 -4.57 17.53
C GLY A 89 3.67 -5.82 16.73
N ARG A 90 3.21 -5.66 15.48
CA ARG A 90 2.88 -6.77 14.57
C ARG A 90 4.02 -7.07 13.59
N LEU A 91 4.87 -6.08 13.34
CA LEU A 91 6.01 -6.16 12.44
C LEU A 91 7.27 -5.66 13.15
N PRO A 92 8.46 -6.12 12.74
CA PRO A 92 9.71 -5.49 13.14
C PRO A 92 9.71 -4.00 12.75
N GLU A 93 10.08 -3.14 13.69
CA GLU A 93 10.17 -1.69 13.50
C GLU A 93 11.63 -1.27 13.55
N TRP A 94 12.02 -0.37 12.65
CA TRP A 94 13.30 0.33 12.73
C TRP A 94 13.06 1.83 12.63
N SER A 95 13.88 2.60 13.32
CA SER A 95 13.91 4.05 13.22
C SER A 95 15.20 4.50 12.55
N ILE A 96 15.07 5.51 11.67
CA ILE A 96 16.21 6.12 10.99
C ILE A 96 16.35 7.55 11.49
N ARG A 97 17.50 7.90 12.07
CA ARG A 97 17.83 9.27 12.52
C ARG A 97 19.26 9.61 12.17
N ALA A 98 19.47 10.78 11.54
CA ALA A 98 20.78 11.26 11.10
C ALA A 98 21.58 10.19 10.30
N GLY A 99 20.90 9.42 9.44
CA GLY A 99 21.50 8.36 8.64
C GLY A 99 21.78 7.04 9.38
N VAL A 100 21.44 6.95 10.66
CA VAL A 100 21.64 5.74 11.50
C VAL A 100 20.33 4.98 11.64
N VAL A 101 20.36 3.67 11.41
CA VAL A 101 19.22 2.76 11.58
C VAL A 101 19.31 2.08 12.95
N THR A 102 18.24 2.15 13.75
CA THR A 102 18.13 1.52 15.07
C THR A 102 16.84 0.72 15.19
N ALA A 103 16.91 -0.49 15.74
CA ALA A 103 15.74 -1.32 16.07
C ALA A 103 15.04 -0.83 17.34
#